data_AF-A0A1D8K424-F1
#
_entry.id   AF-A0A1D8K424-F1
#
_cell.length_a   1.000
_cell.length_b   1.000
_cell.length_c   1.000
_cell.angle_alpha   90.00
_cell.angle_beta   90.00
_cell.angle_gamma   90.00
#
_symmetry.space_group_name_H-M   'P 1'
#
loop_
_entity.id
_entity.type
_entity.pdbx_description
1 polymer ?
#
loop_
_entity_poly.entity_id
_entity_poly.type
_entity_poly.pdbx_seq_one_letter_code
_entity_poly.pdbx_strand_id
1 'polypeptide(L)'
;MKKVYASPDLLSAGHVRNLLEQNGIASQLRNYYLGGGIGDLPVNECWPEIWVDDSDVARAEQVVRELQEALAEPPGPPWICPACGERNEGQFGECWHCGATRPASVGTP
;
A
#
# COMPACT_ATOMS: atom_id res chain seq x y z
N MET A 1 19.60 -7.56 -9.96
CA MET A 1 18.39 -7.84 -9.14
C MET A 1 18.64 -7.40 -7.71
N LYS A 2 17.75 -6.57 -7.15
CA LYS A 2 17.87 -6.02 -5.78
C LYS A 2 16.54 -6.13 -5.02
N LYS A 3 16.63 -6.35 -3.70
CA LYS A 3 15.49 -6.34 -2.78
C LYS A 3 15.00 -4.91 -2.58
N VAL A 4 13.68 -4.72 -2.68
CA VAL A 4 13.02 -3.41 -2.49
C VAL A 4 11.98 -3.43 -1.37
N TYR A 5 11.50 -4.61 -0.97
CA TYR A 5 10.53 -4.75 0.11
C TYR A 5 10.62 -6.13 0.78
N ALA A 6 10.30 -6.20 2.07
CA ALA A 6 10.10 -7.44 2.81
C ALA A 6 9.04 -7.22 3.90
N SER A 7 8.22 -8.22 4.17
CA SER A 7 7.20 -8.18 5.22
C SER A 7 7.11 -9.52 5.95
N PRO A 8 6.77 -9.55 7.25
CA PRO A 8 6.44 -10.80 7.94
C PRO A 8 5.24 -11.55 7.35
N ASP A 9 4.38 -10.87 6.59
CA ASP A 9 3.16 -11.45 6.05
C ASP A 9 3.14 -11.48 4.51
N LEU A 10 2.61 -12.58 3.96
CA LEU A 10 2.52 -12.79 2.52
C LEU A 10 1.52 -11.86 1.83
N LEU A 11 0.50 -11.37 2.56
CA LEU A 11 -0.53 -10.51 1.99
C LEU A 11 0.05 -9.16 1.61
N SER A 12 0.84 -8.53 2.49
CA SER A 12 1.53 -7.28 2.25
C SER A 12 2.56 -7.41 1.12
N ALA A 13 3.36 -8.49 1.13
CA ALA A 13 4.29 -8.76 0.02
C ALA A 13 3.56 -8.96 -1.32
N GLY A 14 2.43 -9.68 -1.32
CA GLY A 14 1.57 -9.86 -2.48
C GLY A 14 0.93 -8.56 -2.97
N HIS A 15 0.52 -7.68 -2.05
CA HIS A 15 -0.02 -6.36 -2.37
C HIS A 15 1.04 -5.48 -3.04
N VAL A 16 2.26 -5.41 -2.47
CA VAL A 16 3.38 -4.67 -3.08
C VAL A 16 3.71 -5.20 -4.47
N ARG A 17 3.76 -6.53 -4.63
CA ARG A 17 4.00 -7.16 -5.93
C ARG A 17 2.96 -6.72 -6.97
N ASN A 18 1.67 -6.80 -6.63
CA ASN A 18 0.59 -6.41 -7.52
C ASN A 18 0.69 -4.93 -7.91
N LEU A 19 0.98 -4.06 -6.94
CA LEU A 19 1.15 -2.62 -7.19
C LEU A 19 2.33 -2.34 -8.14
N LEU A 20 3.46 -3.04 -7.97
CA LEU A 20 4.60 -2.93 -8.88
C LEU A 20 4.24 -3.41 -10.30
N GLU A 21 3.56 -4.57 -10.42
CA GLU A 21 3.12 -5.11 -11.70
C GLU A 21 2.16 -4.16 -12.44
N GLN A 22 1.22 -3.52 -11.72
CA GLN A 22 0.31 -2.49 -12.27
C GLN A 22 1.06 -1.25 -12.79
N ASN A 23 2.22 -0.93 -12.20
CA ASN A 23 3.09 0.15 -12.66
C ASN A 23 4.09 -0.30 -13.75
N GLY A 24 3.90 -1.50 -14.30
CA GLY A 24 4.75 -2.07 -15.35
C GLY A 24 6.14 -2.47 -14.86
N ILE A 25 6.31 -2.73 -13.56
CA ILE A 25 7.58 -3.14 -12.95
C ILE A 25 7.51 -4.65 -12.68
N ALA A 26 8.32 -5.42 -13.39
CA ALA A 26 8.42 -6.85 -13.14
C ALA A 26 9.09 -7.10 -11.77
N SER A 27 8.49 -7.99 -10.96
CA SER A 27 9.04 -8.33 -9.64
C SER A 27 8.99 -9.82 -9.36
N GLN A 28 9.89 -10.27 -8.48
CA GLN A 28 9.98 -11.65 -8.01
C GLN A 28 9.68 -11.71 -6.52
N LEU A 29 8.77 -12.61 -6.14
CA LEU A 29 8.50 -12.94 -4.75
C LEU A 29 9.43 -14.08 -4.31
N ARG A 30 10.29 -13.80 -3.33
CA ARG A 30 11.20 -14.78 -2.71
C ARG A 30 10.73 -15.10 -1.30
N ASN A 31 11.26 -16.20 -0.75
CA ASN A 31 10.94 -16.69 0.60
C ASN A 31 9.47 -17.02 0.86
N TYR A 32 8.71 -17.31 -0.20
CA TYR A 32 7.28 -17.61 -0.13
C TYR A 32 6.93 -18.81 0.78
N TYR A 33 7.79 -19.83 0.81
CA TYR A 33 7.59 -21.08 1.57
C TYR A 33 8.49 -21.21 2.82
N LEU A 34 9.31 -20.19 3.13
CA LEU A 34 10.31 -20.27 4.20
C LEU A 34 9.71 -20.14 5.62
N GLY A 35 8.40 -19.86 5.74
CA GLY A 35 7.70 -19.87 7.03
C GLY A 35 7.73 -21.22 7.76
N GLY A 36 7.94 -22.34 7.04
CA GLY A 36 8.12 -23.66 7.65
C GLY A 36 9.47 -23.90 8.33
N GLY A 37 10.45 -23.01 8.12
CA GLY A 37 11.78 -23.05 8.75
C GLY A 37 11.90 -22.19 10.02
N ILE A 38 10.79 -21.62 10.50
CA ILE A 38 10.76 -20.83 11.74
C ILE A 38 11.12 -21.75 12.92
N GLY A 39 12.28 -21.49 13.54
CA GLY A 39 12.85 -22.30 14.62
C GLY A 39 14.35 -22.56 14.47
N ASP A 40 14.81 -22.79 13.23
CA ASP A 40 16.24 -23.01 12.91
C ASP A 40 16.92 -21.77 12.32
N LEU A 41 16.15 -20.82 11.79
CA LEU A 41 16.63 -19.56 11.19
C LEU A 41 16.06 -18.32 11.90
N PRO A 42 16.77 -17.18 11.86
CA PRO A 42 16.22 -15.90 12.29
C PRO A 42 14.93 -15.57 11.54
N VAL A 43 13.88 -15.22 12.28
CA VAL A 43 12.52 -15.00 11.72
C VAL A 43 12.47 -14.00 10.57
N ASN A 44 13.34 -12.99 10.58
CA ASN A 44 13.46 -11.98 9.53
C ASN A 44 14.08 -12.51 8.24
N GLU A 45 14.88 -13.58 8.28
CA GLU A 45 15.42 -14.24 7.09
C GLU A 45 14.37 -15.11 6.38
N CYS A 46 13.29 -15.47 7.09
CA CYS A 46 12.17 -16.23 6.55
C CYS A 46 11.06 -15.34 5.96
N TRP A 47 11.18 -14.01 6.06
CA TRP A 47 10.16 -13.10 5.57
C TRP A 47 10.06 -13.14 4.05
N PRO A 48 8.84 -13.14 3.49
CA PRO A 48 8.61 -12.87 2.09
C PRO A 48 9.29 -11.59 1.62
N GLU A 49 9.96 -11.66 0.46
CA GLU A 49 10.74 -10.55 -0.09
C GLU A 49 10.33 -10.25 -1.54
N ILE A 50 10.32 -8.97 -1.90
CA ILE A 50 10.10 -8.51 -3.28
C ILE A 50 11.41 -8.00 -3.86
N TRP A 51 11.76 -8.56 -5.01
CA TRP A 51 12.98 -8.27 -5.75
C TRP A 51 12.66 -7.79 -7.15
N VAL A 52 13.39 -6.80 -7.64
CA VAL A 52 13.24 -6.23 -8.99
C VAL A 52 14.60 -6.21 -9.71
N ASP A 53 14.58 -5.96 -11.02
CA ASP A 53 15.83 -5.72 -11.76
C ASP A 53 16.52 -4.45 -11.27
N ASP A 54 17.85 -4.37 -11.42
CA ASP A 54 18.61 -3.21 -10.96
C ASP A 54 18.20 -1.93 -11.68
N SER A 55 17.71 -2.02 -12.93
CA SER A 55 17.18 -0.87 -13.67
C SER A 55 15.89 -0.29 -13.08
N ASP A 56 15.09 -1.09 -12.37
CA ASP A 56 13.77 -0.69 -11.87
C ASP A 56 13.76 -0.30 -10.38
N VAL A 57 14.89 -0.46 -9.68
CA VAL A 57 15.00 -0.21 -8.22
C VAL A 57 14.45 1.14 -7.82
N ALA A 58 14.90 2.22 -8.46
CA ALA A 58 14.51 3.57 -8.07
C ALA A 58 13.00 3.81 -8.22
N ARG A 59 12.40 3.28 -9.30
CA ARG A 59 10.95 3.35 -9.53
C ARG A 59 10.18 2.49 -8.53
N ALA A 60 10.65 1.27 -8.27
CA ALA A 60 10.00 0.36 -7.34
C ALA A 60 10.03 0.91 -5.90
N GLU A 61 11.17 1.46 -5.46
CA GLU A 61 11.29 2.10 -4.14
C GLU A 61 10.37 3.33 -4.02
N GLN A 62 10.15 4.09 -5.09
CA GLN A 62 9.18 5.20 -5.09
C GLN A 62 7.75 4.70 -4.89
N VAL A 63 7.32 3.70 -5.65
CA VAL A 63 5.98 3.11 -5.54
C VAL A 63 5.74 2.53 -4.14
N VAL A 64 6.74 1.85 -3.57
CA VAL A 64 6.65 1.30 -2.21
C VAL A 64 6.53 2.41 -1.16
N ARG A 65 7.28 3.51 -1.30
CA ARG A 65 7.18 4.65 -0.39
C ARG A 65 5.79 5.30 -0.44
N GLU A 66 5.27 5.56 -1.63
CA GLU A 66 3.94 6.16 -1.81
C GLU A 66 2.84 5.32 -1.16
N LEU A 67 2.92 3.98 -1.29
CA LEU A 67 2.01 3.06 -0.60
C LEU A 67 2.15 3.18 0.93
N GLN A 68 3.37 3.20 1.46
CA GLN A 68 3.60 3.30 2.90
C GLN A 68 3.12 4.65 3.47
N GLU A 69 3.32 5.74 2.73
CA GLU A 69 2.83 7.07 3.08
C GLU A 69 1.30 7.11 3.09
N ALA A 70 0.65 6.57 2.05
CA ALA A 70 -0.81 6.50 1.99
C ALA A 70 -1.43 5.65 3.11
N LEU A 71 -0.74 4.59 3.55
CA LEU A 71 -1.17 3.76 4.68
C LEU A 71 -0.89 4.40 6.05
N ALA A 72 0.09 5.31 6.12
CA ALA A 72 0.45 6.01 7.34
C ALA A 72 -0.38 7.29 7.56
N GLU A 73 -0.96 7.85 6.50
CA GLU A 73 -1.78 9.06 6.58
C GLU A 73 -3.05 8.78 7.39
N PRO A 74 -3.28 9.48 8.52
CA PRO A 74 -4.49 9.29 9.30
C PRO A 74 -5.70 9.70 8.46
N PRO A 75 -6.86 9.04 8.65
CA PRO A 75 -8.08 9.47 7.99
C PRO A 75 -8.33 10.95 8.30
N GLY A 76 -8.74 11.71 7.28
CA GLY A 76 -9.07 13.11 7.44
C GLY A 76 -10.23 13.32 8.44
N PRO A 77 -10.61 14.57 8.73
CA PRO A 77 -11.79 14.82 9.54
C PRO A 77 -13.05 14.28 8.85
N PRO A 78 -14.07 13.86 9.62
CA PRO A 78 -15.37 13.52 9.07
C PRO A 78 -15.98 14.73 8.35
N TRP A 79 -16.81 14.48 7.36
CA TRP A 79 -17.41 15.49 6.50
C TRP A 79 -18.90 15.23 6.28
N ILE A 80 -19.66 16.29 6.02
CA ILE A 80 -21.10 16.19 5.74
C ILE A 80 -21.30 16.25 4.23
N CYS A 81 -22.05 15.28 3.70
CA CYS A 81 -22.39 15.24 2.29
C CYS A 81 -23.27 16.45 1.92
N PRO A 82 -22.86 17.29 0.94
CA PRO A 82 -23.67 18.44 0.53
C PRO A 82 -24.93 18.04 -0.26
N ALA A 83 -24.99 16.80 -0.78
CA ALA A 83 -26.12 16.32 -1.58
C ALA A 83 -27.25 15.70 -0.74
N CYS A 84 -26.92 14.95 0.33
CA CYS A 84 -27.92 14.24 1.14
C CYS A 84 -27.83 14.52 2.65
N GLY A 85 -26.83 15.27 3.12
CA GLY A 85 -26.65 15.60 4.54
C GLY A 85 -26.03 14.50 5.41
N GLU A 86 -25.62 13.37 4.82
CA GLU A 86 -25.02 12.25 5.55
C GLU A 86 -23.65 12.61 6.14
N ARG A 87 -23.33 12.08 7.34
CA ARG A 87 -22.02 12.25 7.95
C ARG A 87 -21.10 11.09 7.55
N ASN A 88 -20.07 11.40 6.79
CA ASN A 88 -19.07 10.44 6.34
C ASN A 88 -17.78 10.58 7.15
N GLU A 89 -17.08 9.47 7.38
CA GLU A 89 -15.74 9.47 7.96
C GLU A 89 -14.70 9.96 6.93
N GLY A 90 -13.57 10.49 7.39
CA GLY A 90 -12.63 11.16 6.51
C GLY A 90 -11.77 10.25 5.64
N GLN A 91 -11.80 8.91 5.83
CA GLN A 91 -11.23 7.98 4.86
C GLN A 91 -12.05 7.89 3.57
N PHE A 92 -13.32 8.31 3.58
CA PHE A 92 -14.17 8.19 2.40
C PHE A 92 -14.02 9.41 1.48
N GLY A 93 -13.65 9.12 0.23
CA GLY A 93 -13.65 10.09 -0.87
C GLY A 93 -15.03 10.34 -1.48
N GLU A 94 -16.03 9.54 -1.11
CA GLU A 94 -17.41 9.61 -1.63
C GLU A 94 -18.41 9.34 -0.51
N CYS A 95 -19.62 9.87 -0.63
CA CYS A 95 -20.66 9.68 0.35
C CYS A 95 -21.15 8.23 0.34
N TRP A 96 -21.08 7.52 1.47
CA TRP A 96 -21.55 6.14 1.58
C TRP A 96 -23.05 5.98 1.28
N HIS A 97 -23.86 7.00 1.59
CA HIS A 97 -25.30 6.95 1.33
C HIS A 97 -25.70 7.22 -0.13
N CYS A 98 -25.14 8.25 -0.77
CA CYS A 98 -25.60 8.71 -2.10
C CYS A 98 -24.55 8.68 -3.21
N GLY A 99 -23.29 8.32 -2.92
CA GLY A 99 -22.20 8.27 -3.88
C GLY A 99 -21.64 9.63 -4.31
N ALA A 100 -22.12 10.75 -3.75
CA ALA A 100 -21.57 12.06 -4.11
C ALA A 100 -20.11 12.21 -3.64
N THR A 101 -19.23 12.67 -4.54
CA THR A 101 -17.81 12.89 -4.23
C THR A 101 -17.62 13.90 -3.11
N ARG A 102 -16.63 13.65 -2.25
CA ARG A 102 -16.22 14.58 -1.18
C ARG A 102 -15.80 15.91 -1.81
N PRO A 103 -16.37 17.04 -1.37
CA PRO A 103 -15.93 18.34 -1.84
C PRO A 103 -14.46 18.55 -1.43
N ALA A 104 -13.62 18.93 -2.39
CA ALA A 104 -12.27 19.37 -2.10
C ALA A 104 -12.35 20.55 -1.12
N SER A 105 -11.61 20.51 -0.02
CA SER A 105 -11.50 21.66 0.88
C SER A 105 -10.88 22.80 0.09
N VAL A 106 -11.71 23.73 -0.41
CA VAL A 106 -11.24 24.98 -0.98
C VAL A 106 -10.59 25.72 0.17
N GLY A 107 -9.26 25.70 0.21
CA GLY A 107 -8.47 26.58 1.05
C GLY A 107 -8.98 27.99 0.81
N THR A 108 -9.65 28.56 1.80
CA THR A 108 -9.98 29.98 1.78
C THR A 108 -8.68 30.71 2.11
N PRO A 109 -8.23 31.68 1.28
CA PRO A 109 -6.99 32.42 1.53
C PRO A 109 -7.03 33.20 2.85
#